data_AF-A0A920HK36-F1
#
_entry.id   AF-A0A920HK36-F1
#
_cell.length_a   1.000
_cell.length_b   1.000
_cell.length_c   1.000
_cell.angle_alpha   90.00
_cell.angle_beta   90.00
_cell.angle_gamma   90.00
#
_symmetry.space_group_name_H-M   'P 1'
#
loop_
_entity.id
_entity.type
_entity.pdbx_description
1 polymer ?
#
loop_
_entity_poly.entity_id
_entity_poly.type
_entity_poly.pdbx_seq_one_letter_code
_entity_poly.pdbx_strand_id
1 'polypeptide(L)'
;MSSGIISIIQSCQSNESFTDLKFFDMKQITLDRILEIIIPETDTPGALSLNISKFVDIYIHKNIRNADQKYLLAMMDEFINMILKIREC
;
A
#
# COMPACT_ATOMS: atom_id res chain seq x y z
N MET A 1 -2.31 -11.12 24.65
CA MET A 1 -1.87 -10.49 23.38
C MET A 1 -0.46 -9.97 23.56
N SER A 2 0.50 -10.37 22.72
CA SER A 2 1.93 -10.04 22.87
C SER A 2 2.16 -8.54 22.61
N SER A 3 2.63 -7.81 23.62
CA SER A 3 2.90 -6.36 23.52
C SER A 3 3.96 -6.02 22.47
N GLY A 4 4.86 -6.96 22.16
CA GLY A 4 5.93 -6.76 21.18
C GLY A 4 5.42 -6.55 19.75
N ILE A 5 4.32 -7.20 19.36
CA ILE A 5 3.74 -7.02 18.01
C ILE A 5 3.09 -5.64 17.89
N ILE A 6 2.42 -5.18 18.96
CA ILE A 6 1.78 -3.86 19.01
C ILE A 6 2.83 -2.75 18.96
N SER A 7 3.96 -2.90 19.66
CA SER A 7 5.06 -1.92 19.61
C SER A 7 5.71 -1.81 18.23
N ILE A 8 5.80 -2.91 17.47
CA ILE A 8 6.29 -2.90 16.08
C ILE A 8 5.28 -2.18 15.15
N ILE A 9 3.99 -2.41 15.34
CA ILE A 9 2.93 -1.75 14.55
C ILE A 9 2.86 -0.25 14.87
N GLN A 10 3.00 0.13 16.14
CA GLN A 10 3.01 1.53 16.57
C GLN A 10 4.22 2.31 16.06
N SER A 11 5.39 1.66 15.87
CA SER A 11 6.55 2.36 15.29
C SER A 11 6.36 2.76 13.82
N CYS A 12 5.37 2.19 13.12
CA CYS A 12 5.03 2.54 11.74
C CYS A 12 4.07 3.74 11.61
N GLN A 13 3.52 4.24 12.73
CA GLN A 13 2.55 5.34 12.75
C GLN A 13 3.18 6.74 12.94
N SER A 14 4.48 6.91 12.66
CA SER A 14 5.07 8.25 12.57
C SER A 14 4.48 9.00 11.38
N ASN A 15 3.95 10.19 11.66
CA ASN A 15 3.33 11.13 10.72
C ASN A 15 4.21 11.36 9.48
N GLU A 16 4.02 10.56 8.44
CA GLU A 16 4.76 10.70 7.18
C GLU A 16 3.76 10.99 6.08
N SER A 17 3.78 12.25 5.67
CA SER A 17 3.23 12.73 4.41
C SER A 17 3.63 11.78 3.27
N PHE A 18 2.71 11.56 2.33
CA PHE A 18 2.90 10.76 1.10
C PHE A 18 4.15 11.13 0.26
N THR A 19 4.88 12.17 0.66
CA THR A 19 6.19 12.58 0.14
C THR A 19 7.33 11.55 0.31
N ASP A 20 7.16 10.50 1.12
CA ASP A 20 8.22 9.52 1.40
C ASP A 20 8.16 8.20 0.61
N LEU A 21 7.21 8.05 -0.32
CA LEU A 21 7.12 6.87 -1.18
C LEU A 21 8.37 6.74 -2.08
N LYS A 22 8.89 5.53 -2.22
CA LYS A 22 10.14 5.20 -2.94
C LYS A 22 9.93 4.35 -4.18
N PHE A 23 8.80 3.65 -4.27
CA PHE A 23 8.44 2.77 -5.36
C PHE A 23 7.16 3.24 -6.08
N PHE A 24 6.10 3.51 -5.33
CA PHE A 24 4.82 3.96 -5.85
C PHE A 24 4.86 5.40 -6.36
N ASP A 25 4.12 5.65 -7.44
CA ASP A 25 3.81 6.98 -7.95
C ASP A 25 2.40 7.44 -7.52
N MET A 26 2.03 8.66 -7.90
CA MET A 26 0.74 9.28 -7.52
C MET A 26 -0.48 8.48 -7.99
N LYS A 27 -0.40 7.68 -9.06
CA LYS A 27 -1.49 6.81 -9.50
C LYS A 27 -1.71 5.68 -8.51
N GLN A 28 -0.64 5.10 -7.98
CA GLN A 28 -0.72 4.01 -7.02
C GLN A 28 -1.21 4.47 -5.63
N ILE A 29 -1.32 5.77 -5.35
CA ILE A 29 -2.08 6.29 -4.19
C ILE A 29 -3.56 5.86 -4.27
N THR A 30 -4.09 5.59 -5.47
CA THR A 30 -5.44 5.01 -5.63
C THR A 30 -5.54 3.62 -5.00
N LEU A 31 -4.42 2.90 -4.86
CA LEU A 31 -4.39 1.57 -4.22
C LEU A 31 -4.78 1.65 -2.75
N ASP A 32 -4.49 2.74 -2.03
CA ASP A 32 -4.90 2.90 -0.63
C ASP A 32 -6.41 2.74 -0.46
N ARG A 33 -7.18 3.36 -1.38
CA ARG A 33 -8.65 3.24 -1.37
C ARG A 33 -9.11 1.83 -1.73
N ILE A 34 -8.43 1.18 -2.67
CA ILE A 34 -8.75 -0.20 -3.07
C ILE A 34 -8.47 -1.16 -1.90
N LEU A 35 -7.32 -1.02 -1.26
CA LEU A 35 -6.92 -1.82 -0.11
C LEU A 35 -7.84 -1.59 1.09
N GLU A 36 -8.30 -0.35 1.31
CA GLU A 36 -9.29 -0.05 2.36
C GLU A 36 -10.65 -0.68 2.08
N ILE A 37 -11.05 -0.82 0.81
CA ILE A 37 -12.27 -1.54 0.46
C ILE A 37 -12.13 -3.05 0.73
N ILE A 38 -10.94 -3.62 0.45
CA ILE A 38 -10.67 -5.06 0.63
C ILE A 38 -10.46 -5.43 2.09
N ILE A 39 -9.77 -4.58 2.85
CA ILE A 39 -9.44 -4.75 4.26
C ILE A 39 -9.93 -3.49 5.01
N PRO A 40 -11.24 -3.36 5.21
CA PRO A 40 -11.80 -2.20 5.90
C PRO A 40 -11.48 -2.25 7.39
N GLU A 41 -11.47 -1.08 8.02
CA GLU A 41 -11.50 -0.99 9.48
C GLU A 41 -12.76 -1.66 10.03
N THR A 42 -12.59 -2.55 11.01
CA THR A 42 -13.67 -3.24 11.74
C THR A 42 -13.30 -3.33 13.22
N ASP A 43 -13.58 -4.44 13.90
CA ASP A 43 -13.01 -4.72 15.23
C ASP A 43 -11.49 -4.98 15.17
N THR A 44 -10.93 -5.14 13.96
CA THR A 44 -9.50 -5.20 13.69
C THR A 44 -9.06 -4.05 12.77
N PRO A 45 -7.80 -3.58 12.88
CA PRO A 45 -7.26 -2.54 12.03
C PRO A 45 -7.37 -2.84 10.53
N GLY A 46 -7.81 -1.85 9.75
CA GLY A 46 -7.92 -1.87 8.29
C GLY A 46 -6.62 -1.48 7.59
N ALA A 47 -6.64 -1.47 6.26
CA ALA A 47 -5.46 -1.23 5.44
C ALA A 47 -4.84 0.16 5.65
N LEU A 48 -5.66 1.21 5.79
CA LEU A 48 -5.19 2.56 6.06
C LEU A 48 -4.57 2.67 7.46
N SER A 49 -5.24 2.11 8.48
CA SER A 49 -4.77 2.11 9.88
C SER A 49 -3.44 1.38 10.04
N LEU A 50 -3.26 0.28 9.29
CA LEU A 50 -2.01 -0.48 9.24
C LEU A 50 -0.96 0.10 8.29
N ASN A 51 -1.31 1.13 7.51
CA ASN A 51 -0.43 1.78 6.54
C ASN A 51 0.19 0.77 5.54
N ILE A 52 -0.63 -0.16 5.05
CA ILE A 52 -0.20 -1.30 4.22
C ILE A 52 0.52 -0.84 2.95
N SER A 53 0.02 0.20 2.30
CA SER A 53 0.64 0.71 1.07
C SER A 53 2.06 1.21 1.30
N LYS A 54 2.31 1.92 2.40
CA LYS A 54 3.67 2.37 2.75
C LYS A 54 4.59 1.18 3.07
N PHE A 55 4.06 0.17 3.76
CA PHE A 55 4.83 -1.05 4.00
C PHE A 55 5.24 -1.72 2.67
N VAL A 56 4.29 -1.89 1.74
CA VAL A 56 4.55 -2.51 0.43
C VAL A 56 5.53 -1.68 -0.39
N ASP A 57 5.38 -0.35 -0.41
CA ASP A 57 6.29 0.58 -1.08
C ASP A 57 7.74 0.38 -0.62
N ILE A 58 7.97 0.44 0.69
CA ILE A 58 9.30 0.29 1.29
C ILE A 58 9.83 -1.12 1.07
N TYR A 59 8.98 -2.15 1.21
CA TYR A 59 9.38 -3.53 1.01
C TYR A 59 9.87 -3.76 -0.41
N ILE A 60 9.11 -3.30 -1.42
CA ILE A 60 9.48 -3.45 -2.82
C ILE A 60 10.78 -2.70 -3.11
N HIS A 61 10.86 -1.44 -2.69
CA HIS A 61 12.03 -0.61 -2.90
C HIS A 61 13.32 -1.25 -2.33
N LYS A 62 13.24 -1.85 -1.13
CA LYS A 62 14.42 -2.41 -0.45
C LYS A 62 14.77 -3.83 -0.87
N ASN A 63 13.79 -4.66 -1.23
CA ASN A 63 13.99 -6.10 -1.34
C ASN A 63 13.80 -6.63 -2.77
N ILE A 64 13.20 -5.86 -3.67
CA ILE A 64 12.97 -6.27 -5.06
C ILE A 64 13.98 -5.57 -5.96
N ARG A 65 14.58 -6.31 -6.89
CA ARG A 65 15.57 -5.77 -7.82
C ARG A 65 14.94 -4.71 -8.72
N ASN A 66 15.69 -3.66 -9.04
CA ASN A 66 15.22 -2.57 -9.90
C ASN A 66 14.66 -3.04 -11.26
N ALA A 67 15.24 -4.10 -11.83
CA ALA A 67 14.75 -4.69 -13.09
C ALA A 67 13.31 -5.24 -12.95
N ASP A 68 12.99 -5.83 -11.80
CA ASP A 68 11.71 -6.47 -11.51
C ASP A 68 10.66 -5.45 -11.05
N GLN A 69 11.09 -4.36 -10.40
CA GLN A 69 10.22 -3.26 -9.98
C GLN A 69 9.42 -2.65 -11.16
N LYS A 70 10.03 -2.54 -12.35
CA LYS A 70 9.34 -2.03 -13.55
C LYS A 70 8.18 -2.92 -13.98
N TYR A 71 8.35 -4.24 -13.90
CA TYR A 71 7.29 -5.19 -14.23
C TYR A 71 6.15 -5.14 -13.20
N LEU A 72 6.49 -4.99 -11.92
CA LEU A 72 5.51 -4.81 -10.85
C LEU A 72 4.66 -3.54 -11.06
N LEU A 73 5.29 -2.42 -11.41
CA LEU A 73 4.57 -1.18 -11.73
C LEU A 73 3.62 -1.36 -12.91
N ALA A 74 4.08 -2.01 -13.98
CA ALA A 74 3.24 -2.26 -15.16
C ALA A 74 2.00 -3.12 -14.82
N MET A 75 2.17 -4.19 -14.04
CA MET A 75 1.04 -5.01 -13.59
C MET A 75 0.07 -4.23 -12.70
N MET A 76 0.57 -3.37 -11.82
CA MET A 76 -0.28 -2.52 -10.99
C MET A 76 -1.06 -1.48 -11.80
N ASP A 77 -0.43 -0.88 -12.82
CA ASP A 77 -1.11 0.03 -13.74
C ASP A 77 -2.23 -0.68 -14.51
N GLU A 78 -2.01 -1.90 -14.98
CA GLU A 78 -3.05 -2.71 -15.63
C GLU A 78 -4.21 -3.01 -14.68
N PHE A 79 -3.91 -3.37 -13.43
CA PHE A 79 -4.91 -3.62 -12.40
C PHE A 79 -5.74 -2.37 -12.07
N ILE A 80 -5.10 -1.21 -11.91
CA ILE A 80 -5.80 0.07 -11.68
C ILE A 80 -6.69 0.39 -12.89
N ASN A 81 -6.19 0.25 -14.11
CA ASN A 81 -6.97 0.49 -15.32
C ASN A 81 -8.18 -0.45 -15.44
N MET A 82 -8.03 -1.71 -15.04
CA MET A 82 -9.14 -2.67 -14.98
C MET A 82 -10.22 -2.18 -14.02
N ILE A 83 -9.85 -1.76 -12.81
CA ILE A 83 -10.80 -1.25 -11.81
C ILE A 83 -11.51 0.01 -12.31
N LEU A 84 -10.78 0.94 -12.93
CA LEU A 84 -11.36 2.17 -13.45
C LEU A 84 -12.39 1.89 -14.56
N LYS A 85 -12.11 0.95 -15.47
CA LYS A 85 -13.06 0.53 -16.51
C LYS A 85 -14.36 -0.06 -15.94
N ILE A 86 -14.28 -0.83 -14.84
CA ILE A 86 -15.47 -1.40 -14.20
C ILE A 86 -16.41 -0.29 -13.68
N ARG A 87 -15.88 0.87 -13.29
CA ARG A 87 -16.69 2.00 -12.82
C ARG A 87 -17.40 2.79 -13.91
N GLU A 88 -17.09 2.53 -15.19
CA GLU A 88 -17.73 3.19 -16.34
C GLU A 88 -18.91 2.38 -16.91
N CYS A 89 -19.26 1.24 -16.29
CA CYS A 89 -20.44 0.43 -16.61
C CYS A 89 -21.70 0.88 -15.84
#